data_AF-A0A831JZQ2-F1
#
_entry.id   AF-A0A831JZQ2-F1
#
_cell.length_a   1.000
_cell.length_b   1.000
_cell.length_c   1.000
_cell.angle_alpha   90.00
_cell.angle_beta   90.00
_cell.angle_gamma   90.00
#
_symmetry.space_group_name_H-M   'P 1'
#
loop_
_entity.id
_entity.type
_entity.pdbx_description
1 polymer ?
#
loop_
_entity_poly.entity_id
_entity_poly.type
_entity_poly.pdbx_seq_one_letter_code
_entity_poly.pdbx_strand_id
1 'polypeptide(L)'
;MMWIISLVCAILIFVLVFFIRPLNQASPQPIKIAPSPSAVSSTSPAPLKILGQKTIPQKLHVFQTFNNCGPAALSMALSYFDINVSQQELGKNLRPFQNPQGDNDDKSVTLAELAKKAREYNFLTYHRPAGDINTIKLFISYDMPVIVRTWLKENDDIGHYRLIRGFDDTLGQFIQDDSLQGADLKYSYGEFLNLWQGFNYEYLVLVPKEKQALAESILRESNDEKKAWEKALELAQKELQENPDDIFTKFNISVGYYYLGDYQKAVEIFELVEDKLPFRMLWYQIEPILAYQKLKKYDKVFTLTDKILGNHNRAFSELYQIRGEIYLEQGKPDLAKAEFEKARLYNETNFPI
;
A
#
# COMPACT_ATOMS: atom_id res chain seq x y z
N MET A 1 -53.32 -38.17 61.61
CA MET A 1 -54.44 -38.17 60.67
C MET A 1 -53.98 -37.39 59.43
N MET A 2 -53.23 -37.99 58.51
CA MET A 2 -53.67 -38.83 57.37
C MET A 2 -54.08 -37.97 56.16
N TRP A 3 -53.35 -38.18 55.04
CA TRP A 3 -53.61 -37.74 53.65
C TRP A 3 -53.42 -36.23 53.40
N ILE A 4 -52.40 -35.74 52.70
CA ILE A 4 -52.15 -35.90 51.26
C ILE A 4 -50.62 -35.90 51.02
N ILE A 5 -50.01 -37.09 50.97
CA ILE A 5 -48.69 -37.36 50.40
C ILE A 5 -48.89 -38.61 49.56
N SER A 6 -49.24 -38.44 48.28
CA SER A 6 -49.25 -39.52 47.26
C SER A 6 -49.57 -38.94 45.89
N LEU A 7 -48.61 -38.28 45.22
CA LEU A 7 -48.57 -38.28 43.74
C LEU A 7 -47.28 -37.74 43.09
N VAL A 8 -46.10 -37.77 43.75
CA VAL A 8 -44.84 -37.35 43.10
C VAL A 8 -43.74 -38.43 43.15
N CYS A 9 -43.93 -39.54 43.87
CA CYS A 9 -42.92 -40.61 43.96
C CYS A 9 -43.06 -41.75 42.93
N ALA A 10 -43.95 -41.64 41.93
CA ALA A 10 -44.24 -42.76 41.00
C ALA A 10 -43.57 -42.65 39.61
N ILE A 11 -42.72 -41.65 39.33
CA ILE A 11 -42.06 -41.50 38.00
C ILE A 11 -40.52 -41.61 38.08
N LEU A 12 -39.96 -41.88 39.26
CA LEU A 12 -38.50 -42.02 39.45
C LEU A 12 -38.02 -43.46 39.73
N ILE A 13 -38.89 -44.46 39.60
CA ILE A 13 -38.57 -45.88 39.83
C ILE A 13 -38.98 -46.75 38.61
N PHE A 14 -38.68 -46.28 37.39
CA PHE A 14 -38.87 -47.11 36.19
C PHE A 14 -37.69 -47.11 35.19
N VAL A 15 -36.51 -46.63 35.58
CA VAL A 15 -35.29 -46.76 34.73
C VAL A 15 -34.07 -47.25 35.53
N LEU A 16 -34.27 -47.92 36.67
CA LEU A 16 -33.16 -48.41 37.52
C LEU A 16 -33.01 -49.94 37.58
N VAL A 17 -33.54 -50.68 36.59
CA VAL A 17 -33.47 -52.17 36.57
C VAL A 17 -33.00 -52.78 35.24
N PHE A 18 -32.69 -52.00 34.21
CA PHE A 18 -32.03 -52.53 33.01
C PHE A 18 -30.68 -51.85 32.80
N PHE A 19 -29.64 -52.66 32.60
CA PHE A 19 -28.21 -52.31 32.38
C PHE A 19 -27.26 -52.40 33.59
N ILE A 20 -27.34 -53.50 34.35
CA ILE A 20 -26.12 -54.13 34.87
C ILE A 20 -25.66 -55.14 33.82
N ARG A 21 -24.74 -54.74 32.94
CA ARG A 21 -23.90 -55.66 32.16
C ARG A 21 -22.46 -55.53 32.67
N PRO A 22 -21.75 -56.64 32.91
CA PRO A 22 -20.34 -56.58 33.29
C PRO A 22 -19.53 -55.97 32.13
N LEU A 23 -18.72 -54.96 32.42
CA LEU A 23 -17.70 -54.48 31.49
C LEU A 23 -16.64 -55.57 31.34
N ASN A 24 -16.60 -56.19 30.17
CA ASN A 24 -15.43 -56.95 29.73
C ASN A 24 -14.21 -56.02 29.71
N GLN A 25 -13.19 -56.34 30.51
CA GLN A 25 -11.85 -55.78 30.35
C GLN A 25 -11.32 -56.18 28.97
N ALA A 26 -11.38 -55.26 28.01
CA ALA A 26 -10.60 -55.36 26.80
C ALA A 26 -9.14 -55.05 27.14
N SER A 27 -8.25 -56.01 26.89
CA SER A 27 -6.80 -55.79 26.95
C SER A 27 -6.40 -54.60 26.06
N PRO A 28 -5.51 -53.70 26.51
CA PRO A 28 -5.04 -52.60 25.69
C PRO A 28 -4.25 -53.16 24.49
N GLN A 29 -4.76 -52.95 23.28
CA GLN A 29 -3.94 -53.14 22.09
C GLN A 29 -2.87 -52.04 22.05
N PRO A 30 -1.62 -52.37 21.68
CA PRO A 30 -0.58 -51.37 21.55
C PRO A 30 -0.97 -50.36 20.47
N ILE A 31 -1.10 -49.11 20.88
CA ILE A 31 -1.27 -47.96 19.97
C ILE A 31 -0.02 -47.92 19.09
N LYS A 32 -0.18 -48.21 17.79
CA LYS A 32 0.83 -47.85 16.79
C LYS A 32 0.91 -46.33 16.75
N ILE A 33 1.92 -45.78 17.41
CA ILE A 33 2.28 -44.37 17.31
C ILE A 33 2.61 -44.12 15.83
N ALA A 34 1.76 -43.35 15.16
CA ALA A 34 2.08 -42.82 13.84
C ALA A 34 3.34 -41.96 13.97
N PRO A 35 4.31 -42.06 13.04
CA PRO A 35 5.48 -41.20 13.09
C PRO A 35 5.04 -39.74 13.11
N SER A 36 5.54 -39.01 14.12
CA SER A 36 5.43 -37.56 14.22
C SER A 36 5.74 -36.94 12.86
N PRO A 37 4.99 -35.93 12.37
CA PRO A 37 5.40 -35.20 11.18
C PRO A 37 6.81 -34.68 11.44
N SER A 38 7.76 -35.16 10.62
CA SER A 38 9.14 -34.74 10.66
C SER A 38 9.17 -33.22 10.66
N ALA A 39 9.91 -32.65 11.61
CA ALA A 39 10.26 -31.24 11.59
C ALA A 39 10.75 -30.90 10.18
N VAL A 40 10.03 -30.00 9.50
CA VAL A 40 10.46 -29.46 8.22
C VAL A 40 11.79 -28.77 8.52
N SER A 41 12.88 -29.41 8.10
CA SER A 41 14.21 -28.85 8.13
C SER A 41 14.15 -27.50 7.44
N SER A 42 14.35 -26.43 8.20
CA SER A 42 14.51 -25.07 7.70
C SER A 42 15.79 -25.03 6.87
N THR A 43 15.69 -25.42 5.60
CA THR A 43 16.75 -25.18 4.64
C THR A 43 16.91 -23.67 4.57
N SER A 44 18.09 -23.16 4.96
CA SER A 44 18.50 -21.79 4.67
C SER A 44 18.11 -21.47 3.21
N PRO A 45 17.42 -20.35 2.94
CA PRO A 45 17.05 -19.99 1.57
C PRO A 45 18.29 -20.03 0.68
N ALA A 46 18.18 -20.66 -0.50
CA ALA A 46 19.24 -20.59 -1.49
C ALA A 46 19.61 -19.13 -1.77
N PRO A 47 20.89 -18.81 -2.05
CA PRO A 47 21.29 -17.43 -2.33
C PRO A 47 20.45 -16.84 -3.45
N LEU A 48 19.91 -15.63 -3.24
CA LEU A 48 19.15 -14.92 -4.26
C LEU A 48 20.04 -14.66 -5.47
N LYS A 49 19.53 -14.98 -6.67
CA LYS A 49 20.25 -14.81 -7.93
C LYS A 49 19.48 -13.85 -8.83
N ILE A 50 20.13 -12.75 -9.19
CA ILE A 50 19.66 -11.87 -10.27
C ILE A 50 20.04 -12.52 -11.60
N LEU A 51 19.06 -12.71 -12.50
CA LEU A 51 19.35 -13.11 -13.88
C LEU A 51 19.97 -11.93 -14.63
N GLY A 52 20.80 -12.13 -15.66
CA GLY A 52 21.33 -10.99 -16.45
C GLY A 52 20.27 -10.31 -17.34
N GLN A 53 19.18 -11.01 -17.61
CA GLN A 53 18.01 -10.48 -18.30
C GLN A 53 16.79 -11.31 -17.88
N LYS A 54 15.64 -10.67 -17.75
CA LYS A 54 14.36 -11.37 -17.61
C LYS A 54 13.23 -10.46 -18.04
N THR A 55 12.26 -11.02 -18.74
CA THR A 55 10.99 -10.35 -19.03
C THR A 55 9.86 -11.32 -18.70
N ILE A 56 8.98 -10.92 -17.79
CA ILE A 56 7.73 -11.65 -17.57
C ILE A 56 6.83 -11.37 -18.77
N PRO A 57 6.33 -12.39 -19.49
CA PRO A 57 5.47 -12.18 -20.65
C PRO A 57 4.24 -11.34 -20.29
N GLN A 58 3.92 -10.36 -21.13
CA GLN A 58 2.76 -9.50 -20.89
C GLN A 58 1.47 -10.32 -20.93
N LYS A 59 0.60 -10.11 -19.93
CA LYS A 59 -0.71 -10.75 -19.82
C LYS A 59 -1.85 -9.85 -20.33
N LEU A 60 -1.90 -8.62 -19.83
CA LEU A 60 -2.93 -7.63 -20.15
C LEU A 60 -2.28 -6.26 -20.25
N HIS A 61 -2.72 -5.48 -21.23
CA HIS A 61 -2.46 -4.04 -21.30
C HIS A 61 -3.75 -3.26 -21.12
N VAL A 62 -3.73 -2.24 -20.26
CA VAL A 62 -4.90 -1.41 -19.94
C VAL A 62 -4.57 0.06 -20.19
N PHE A 63 -5.21 0.67 -21.18
CA PHE A 63 -5.19 2.13 -21.34
C PHE A 63 -6.12 2.77 -20.31
N GLN A 64 -5.62 3.73 -19.54
CA GLN A 64 -6.38 4.35 -18.47
C GLN A 64 -7.53 5.21 -18.99
N THR A 65 -8.61 5.27 -18.21
CA THR A 65 -9.53 6.42 -18.25
C THR A 65 -8.91 7.62 -17.52
N PHE A 66 -9.57 8.78 -17.59
CA PHE A 66 -9.07 10.02 -17.00
C PHE A 66 -8.64 9.83 -15.53
N ASN A 67 -7.41 10.24 -15.20
CA ASN A 67 -6.76 10.08 -13.87
C ASN A 67 -6.74 8.66 -13.27
N ASN A 68 -6.97 7.63 -14.08
CA ASN A 68 -7.13 6.26 -13.59
C ASN A 68 -5.84 5.41 -13.67
N CYS A 69 -4.67 6.04 -13.70
CA CYS A 69 -3.38 5.34 -13.83
C CYS A 69 -3.13 4.33 -12.70
N GLY A 70 -3.51 4.64 -11.46
CA GLY A 70 -3.39 3.72 -10.32
C GLY A 70 -4.24 2.46 -10.47
N PRO A 71 -5.58 2.59 -10.64
CA PRO A 71 -6.45 1.44 -10.89
C PRO A 71 -6.09 0.65 -12.16
N ALA A 72 -5.62 1.32 -13.22
CA ALA A 72 -5.13 0.64 -14.43
C ALA A 72 -3.84 -0.15 -14.17
N ALA A 73 -2.87 0.41 -13.44
CA ALA A 73 -1.64 -0.29 -13.07
C ALA A 73 -1.92 -1.50 -12.17
N LEU A 74 -2.83 -1.36 -11.19
CA LEU A 74 -3.24 -2.48 -10.34
C LEU A 74 -3.97 -3.57 -11.12
N SER A 75 -4.85 -3.19 -12.07
CA SER A 75 -5.51 -4.13 -12.99
C SER A 75 -4.49 -4.93 -13.81
N MET A 76 -3.50 -4.25 -14.40
CA MET A 76 -2.41 -4.91 -15.13
C MET A 76 -1.60 -5.84 -14.21
N ALA A 77 -1.25 -5.40 -13.00
CA ALA A 77 -0.46 -6.21 -12.06
C ALA A 77 -1.19 -7.48 -11.61
N LEU A 78 -2.50 -7.39 -11.33
CA LEU A 78 -3.33 -8.54 -10.94
C LEU A 78 -3.43 -9.60 -12.05
N SER A 79 -3.37 -9.18 -13.32
CA SER A 79 -3.42 -10.11 -14.47
C SER A 79 -2.24 -11.09 -14.52
N TYR A 80 -1.10 -10.77 -13.90
CA TYR A 80 0.05 -11.69 -13.79
C TYR A 80 -0.20 -12.88 -12.87
N PHE A 81 -1.25 -12.81 -12.07
CA PHE A 81 -1.70 -13.86 -11.17
C PHE A 81 -3.06 -14.44 -11.63
N ASP A 82 -3.38 -14.26 -12.91
CA ASP A 82 -4.62 -14.71 -13.56
C ASP A 82 -5.90 -14.14 -12.92
N ILE A 83 -5.80 -12.99 -12.24
CA ILE A 83 -6.92 -12.24 -11.67
C ILE A 83 -7.30 -11.12 -12.64
N ASN A 84 -8.46 -11.28 -13.28
CA ASN A 84 -8.98 -10.33 -14.26
C ASN A 84 -10.01 -9.40 -13.61
N VAL A 85 -9.54 -8.24 -13.12
CA VAL A 85 -10.40 -7.15 -12.64
C VAL A 85 -10.17 -5.90 -13.47
N SER A 86 -11.24 -5.21 -13.85
CA SER A 86 -11.16 -4.00 -14.67
C SER A 86 -10.71 -2.79 -13.86
N GLN A 87 -10.05 -1.83 -14.53
CA GLN A 87 -9.73 -0.53 -13.92
C GLN A 87 -10.98 0.24 -13.47
N GLN A 88 -12.15 -0.01 -14.09
CA GLN A 88 -13.41 0.64 -13.75
C GLN A 88 -13.93 0.12 -12.40
N GLU A 89 -13.84 -1.19 -12.17
CA GLU A 89 -14.22 -1.80 -10.89
C GLU A 89 -13.30 -1.36 -9.75
N LEU A 90 -11.98 -1.40 -10.00
CA LEU A 90 -11.00 -0.91 -9.04
C LEU A 90 -11.19 0.59 -8.77
N GLY A 91 -11.40 1.39 -9.83
CA GLY A 91 -11.59 2.82 -9.75
C GLY A 91 -12.82 3.23 -8.94
N LYS A 92 -13.92 2.46 -8.97
CA LYS A 92 -15.10 2.75 -8.13
C LYS A 92 -14.80 2.72 -6.62
N ASN A 93 -13.79 1.98 -6.19
CA ASN A 93 -13.41 1.88 -4.78
C ASN A 93 -12.26 2.83 -4.45
N LEU A 94 -11.23 2.84 -5.30
CA LEU A 94 -10.00 3.60 -5.08
C LEU A 94 -10.17 5.09 -5.36
N ARG A 95 -11.03 5.44 -6.32
CA ARG A 95 -11.22 6.80 -6.82
C ARG A 95 -12.70 7.04 -7.14
N PRO A 96 -13.61 6.95 -6.15
CA PRO A 96 -15.06 6.86 -6.38
C PRO A 96 -15.66 8.09 -7.07
N PHE A 97 -15.08 9.28 -6.88
CA PHE A 97 -15.56 10.51 -7.51
C PHE A 97 -14.85 10.82 -8.83
N GLN A 98 -15.31 10.18 -9.91
CA GLN A 98 -14.71 10.31 -11.24
C GLN A 98 -15.50 11.26 -12.13
N ASN A 99 -14.86 12.34 -12.60
CA ASN A 99 -15.39 13.21 -13.63
C ASN A 99 -14.51 13.14 -14.89
N PRO A 100 -15.04 12.66 -16.04
CA PRO A 100 -14.29 12.57 -17.29
C PRO A 100 -13.71 13.88 -17.82
N GLN A 101 -14.26 15.04 -17.41
CA GLN A 101 -13.73 16.36 -17.78
C GLN A 101 -12.60 16.84 -16.85
N GLY A 102 -12.38 16.14 -15.75
CA GLY A 102 -11.38 16.48 -14.76
C GLY A 102 -11.71 17.64 -13.83
N ASP A 103 -12.80 18.40 -14.01
CA ASP A 103 -13.21 19.33 -12.95
C ASP A 103 -13.87 18.57 -11.79
N ASN A 104 -13.58 18.95 -10.56
CA ASN A 104 -14.14 18.31 -9.36
C ASN A 104 -13.98 16.76 -9.40
N ASP A 105 -12.78 16.28 -9.77
CA ASP A 105 -12.44 14.87 -9.95
C ASP A 105 -11.38 14.47 -8.90
N ASP A 106 -11.52 13.29 -8.30
CA ASP A 106 -10.50 12.76 -7.38
C ASP A 106 -9.23 12.42 -8.18
N LYS A 107 -8.10 13.07 -7.92
CA LYS A 107 -7.00 13.15 -8.90
C LYS A 107 -6.03 11.99 -8.90
N SER A 108 -5.91 11.28 -7.80
CA SER A 108 -4.86 10.27 -7.63
C SER A 108 -5.22 9.34 -6.49
N VAL A 109 -4.54 8.20 -6.44
CA VAL A 109 -4.67 7.21 -5.37
C VAL A 109 -3.27 6.84 -4.93
N THR A 110 -2.99 6.72 -3.64
CA THR A 110 -1.65 6.44 -3.10
C THR A 110 -1.23 4.97 -3.31
N LEU A 111 0.08 4.69 -3.23
CA LEU A 111 0.57 3.30 -3.25
C LEU A 111 0.02 2.49 -2.06
N ALA A 112 -0.19 3.14 -0.91
CA ALA A 112 -0.78 2.51 0.27
C ALA A 112 -2.24 2.07 0.02
N GLU A 113 -3.04 2.87 -0.68
CA GLU A 113 -4.40 2.50 -1.08
C GLU A 113 -4.41 1.36 -2.09
N LEU A 114 -3.52 1.37 -3.09
CA LEU A 114 -3.34 0.24 -4.00
C LEU A 114 -2.95 -1.03 -3.25
N ALA A 115 -2.02 -0.91 -2.29
CA ALA A 115 -1.58 -2.02 -1.44
C ALA A 115 -2.71 -2.57 -0.56
N LYS A 116 -3.57 -1.70 -0.01
CA LYS A 116 -4.76 -2.09 0.75
C LYS A 116 -5.75 -2.83 -0.15
N LYS A 117 -6.06 -2.29 -1.34
CA LYS A 117 -6.99 -2.91 -2.30
C LYS A 117 -6.50 -4.26 -2.78
N ALA A 118 -5.20 -4.39 -3.05
CA ALA A 118 -4.57 -5.66 -3.43
C ALA A 118 -4.72 -6.77 -2.38
N ARG A 119 -4.80 -6.45 -1.07
CA ARG A 119 -4.99 -7.45 0.00
C ARG A 119 -6.36 -8.14 -0.08
N GLU A 120 -7.38 -7.48 -0.64
CA GLU A 120 -8.70 -8.08 -0.89
C GLU A 120 -8.62 -9.26 -1.86
N TYR A 121 -7.57 -9.31 -2.69
CA TYR A 121 -7.27 -10.41 -3.61
C TYR A 121 -6.29 -11.44 -3.03
N ASN A 122 -6.18 -11.54 -1.70
CA ASN A 122 -5.35 -12.50 -0.95
C ASN A 122 -3.82 -12.34 -1.09
N PHE A 123 -3.33 -11.20 -1.58
CA PHE A 123 -1.90 -10.89 -1.60
C PHE A 123 -1.40 -10.37 -0.27
N LEU A 124 -0.15 -10.73 0.07
CA LEU A 124 0.68 -9.89 0.92
C LEU A 124 1.17 -8.71 0.08
N THR A 125 1.26 -7.53 0.69
CA THR A 125 1.69 -6.33 -0.02
C THR A 125 2.81 -5.64 0.72
N TYR A 126 3.89 -5.35 -0.01
CA TYR A 126 5.03 -4.60 0.49
C TYR A 126 5.12 -3.30 -0.30
N HIS A 127 4.73 -2.22 0.36
CA HIS A 127 4.97 -0.84 -0.08
C HIS A 127 6.20 -0.33 0.67
N ARG A 128 7.28 0.01 -0.04
CA ARG A 128 8.54 0.42 0.59
C ARG A 128 9.19 1.57 -0.19
N PRO A 129 9.84 2.52 0.51
CA PRO A 129 10.73 3.50 -0.11
C PRO A 129 12.11 2.90 -0.39
N ALA A 130 13.03 3.71 -0.91
CA ALA A 130 14.44 3.37 -1.12
C ALA A 130 14.63 2.09 -1.96
N GLY A 131 13.75 1.90 -2.95
CA GLY A 131 13.92 0.91 -3.99
C GLY A 131 15.16 1.24 -4.83
N ASP A 132 15.79 0.19 -5.35
CA ASP A 132 16.95 0.31 -6.23
C ASP A 132 16.81 -0.67 -7.38
N ILE A 133 17.67 -0.50 -8.40
CA ILE A 133 17.67 -1.34 -9.59
C ILE A 133 17.71 -2.83 -9.24
N ASN A 134 18.54 -3.22 -8.26
CA ASN A 134 18.74 -4.62 -7.90
C ASN A 134 17.52 -5.21 -7.20
N THR A 135 16.85 -4.43 -6.35
CA THR A 135 15.62 -4.83 -5.67
C THR A 135 14.51 -5.12 -6.69
N ILE A 136 14.32 -4.22 -7.67
CA ILE A 136 13.34 -4.40 -8.75
C ILE A 136 13.69 -5.63 -9.60
N LYS A 137 14.97 -5.79 -9.98
CA LYS A 137 15.46 -6.97 -10.71
C LYS A 137 15.24 -8.28 -9.96
N LEU A 138 15.41 -8.29 -8.64
CA LEU A 138 15.16 -9.48 -7.82
C LEU A 138 13.69 -9.86 -7.85
N PHE A 139 12.76 -8.92 -7.61
CA PHE A 139 11.33 -9.21 -7.69
C PHE A 139 10.92 -9.75 -9.07
N ILE A 140 11.40 -9.12 -10.14
CA ILE A 140 11.15 -9.58 -11.51
C ILE A 140 11.76 -10.98 -11.73
N SER A 141 13.00 -11.22 -11.27
CA SER A 141 13.70 -12.52 -11.36
C SER A 141 12.91 -13.67 -10.74
N TYR A 142 11.98 -13.37 -9.83
CA TYR A 142 11.10 -14.32 -9.17
C TYR A 142 9.60 -14.15 -9.53
N ASP A 143 9.30 -13.60 -10.71
CA ASP A 143 7.96 -13.51 -11.30
C ASP A 143 6.98 -12.70 -10.44
N MET A 144 7.46 -11.57 -9.94
CA MET A 144 6.66 -10.57 -9.24
C MET A 144 6.90 -9.21 -9.92
N PRO A 145 5.98 -8.75 -10.80
CA PRO A 145 6.09 -7.42 -11.39
C PRO A 145 5.91 -6.35 -10.30
N VAL A 146 6.47 -5.17 -10.53
CA VAL A 146 6.57 -4.11 -9.52
C VAL A 146 5.81 -2.87 -9.99
N ILE A 147 4.88 -2.38 -9.16
CA ILE A 147 4.19 -1.11 -9.40
C ILE A 147 5.05 0.00 -8.78
N VAL A 148 5.29 1.07 -9.52
CA VAL A 148 6.00 2.26 -9.03
C VAL A 148 5.24 3.53 -9.40
N ARG A 149 5.51 4.60 -8.67
CA ARG A 149 5.07 5.96 -9.02
C ARG A 149 6.27 6.76 -9.52
N THR A 150 6.14 7.37 -10.69
CA THR A 150 7.18 8.20 -11.31
C THR A 150 6.58 9.51 -11.79
N TRP A 151 7.41 10.47 -12.19
CA TRP A 151 6.96 11.52 -13.10
C TRP A 151 6.58 10.90 -14.45
N LEU A 152 5.57 11.46 -15.12
CA LEU A 152 5.14 10.97 -16.43
C LEU A 152 6.26 11.15 -17.47
N LYS A 153 6.94 12.29 -17.43
CA LYS A 153 8.11 12.63 -18.24
C LYS A 153 9.09 13.45 -17.41
N GLU A 154 10.31 13.59 -17.93
CA GLU A 154 11.30 14.48 -17.33
C GLU A 154 10.80 15.93 -17.34
N ASN A 155 11.02 16.65 -16.23
CA ASN A 155 10.57 18.03 -16.04
C ASN A 155 9.04 18.24 -16.08
N ASP A 156 8.25 17.18 -15.97
CA ASP A 156 6.79 17.25 -15.83
C ASP A 156 6.39 17.37 -14.35
N ASP A 157 5.12 17.71 -14.08
CA ASP A 157 4.55 17.75 -12.73
C ASP A 157 3.38 16.76 -12.54
N ILE A 158 3.20 15.87 -13.51
CA ILE A 158 2.20 14.81 -13.48
C ILE A 158 2.83 13.53 -12.92
N GLY A 159 2.45 13.18 -11.70
CA GLY A 159 2.75 11.88 -11.10
C GLY A 159 1.95 10.77 -11.78
N HIS A 160 2.59 9.64 -12.04
CA HIS A 160 2.07 8.57 -12.87
C HIS A 160 2.50 7.18 -12.41
N TYR A 161 1.68 6.17 -12.68
CA TYR A 161 1.97 4.79 -12.30
C TYR A 161 2.51 3.98 -13.47
N ARG A 162 3.53 3.16 -13.18
CA ARG A 162 4.13 2.23 -14.15
C ARG A 162 4.19 0.83 -13.56
N LEU A 163 4.07 -0.19 -14.41
CA LEU A 163 4.25 -1.59 -14.05
C LEU A 163 5.53 -2.12 -14.68
N ILE A 164 6.55 -2.37 -13.87
CA ILE A 164 7.83 -2.92 -14.32
C ILE A 164 7.74 -4.44 -14.31
N ARG A 165 8.07 -5.07 -15.43
CA ARG A 165 7.97 -6.54 -15.60
C ARG A 165 9.19 -7.20 -16.23
N GLY A 166 10.17 -6.40 -16.65
CA GLY A 166 11.38 -6.92 -17.25
C GLY A 166 12.57 -6.01 -17.08
N PHE A 167 13.75 -6.56 -17.34
CA PHE A 167 15.01 -5.85 -17.37
C PHE A 167 16.01 -6.59 -18.27
N ASP A 168 16.99 -5.85 -18.77
CA ASP A 168 18.08 -6.37 -19.58
C ASP A 168 19.38 -5.65 -19.20
N ASP A 169 20.32 -6.36 -18.55
CA ASP A 169 21.60 -5.79 -18.11
C ASP A 169 22.54 -5.52 -19.28
N THR A 170 22.38 -6.22 -20.40
CA THR A 170 23.21 -6.01 -21.60
C THR A 170 22.89 -4.66 -22.25
N LEU A 171 21.64 -4.24 -22.14
CA LEU A 171 21.14 -2.96 -22.66
C LEU A 171 20.97 -1.89 -21.57
N GLY A 172 21.11 -2.25 -20.30
CA GLY A 172 21.01 -1.32 -19.17
C GLY A 172 19.61 -0.72 -18.98
N GLN A 173 18.55 -1.50 -19.18
CA GLN A 173 17.18 -0.99 -19.26
C GLN A 173 16.15 -1.82 -18.47
N PHE A 174 15.07 -1.16 -18.07
CA PHE A 174 13.83 -1.78 -17.63
C PHE A 174 12.83 -1.89 -18.78
N ILE A 175 11.96 -2.89 -18.71
CA ILE A 175 10.80 -3.08 -19.59
C ILE A 175 9.55 -2.92 -18.72
N GLN A 176 8.70 -1.97 -19.10
CA GLN A 176 7.54 -1.58 -18.32
C GLN A 176 6.32 -1.31 -19.20
N ASP A 177 5.14 -1.46 -18.60
CA ASP A 177 3.87 -1.12 -19.21
C ASP A 177 3.28 0.10 -18.51
N ASP A 178 2.73 1.01 -19.30
CA ASP A 178 2.24 2.30 -18.88
C ASP A 178 0.83 2.54 -19.43
N SER A 179 -0.12 2.85 -18.55
CA SER A 179 -1.52 2.96 -18.95
C SER A 179 -1.86 4.17 -19.84
N LEU A 180 -0.91 5.09 -20.06
CA LEU A 180 -1.06 6.22 -20.96
C LEU A 180 -0.17 6.09 -22.21
N GLN A 181 1.09 5.68 -22.02
CA GLN A 181 2.11 5.62 -23.07
C GLN A 181 2.16 4.28 -23.82
N GLY A 182 1.56 3.22 -23.28
CA GLY A 182 1.50 1.90 -23.91
C GLY A 182 2.36 0.83 -23.23
N ALA A 183 2.42 -0.33 -23.88
CA ALA A 183 3.17 -1.51 -23.44
C ALA A 183 4.63 -1.51 -23.93
N ASP A 184 5.45 -2.38 -23.34
CA ASP A 184 6.82 -2.70 -23.82
C ASP A 184 7.75 -1.49 -23.89
N LEU A 185 7.52 -0.49 -23.04
CA LEU A 185 8.38 0.68 -22.96
C LEU A 185 9.72 0.29 -22.35
N LYS A 186 10.80 0.78 -22.96
CA LYS A 186 12.18 0.50 -22.57
C LYS A 186 12.86 1.78 -22.14
N TYR A 187 13.10 1.94 -20.85
CA TYR A 187 13.86 3.06 -20.31
C TYR A 187 15.19 2.54 -19.78
N SER A 188 16.27 3.27 -20.04
CA SER A 188 17.53 3.00 -19.36
C SER A 188 17.34 3.12 -17.85
N TYR A 189 18.21 2.46 -17.08
CA TYR A 189 18.15 2.55 -15.62
C TYR A 189 18.27 3.98 -15.12
N GLY A 190 19.10 4.81 -15.76
CA GLY A 190 19.26 6.22 -15.41
C GLY A 190 18.00 7.03 -15.65
N GLU A 191 17.40 6.92 -16.85
CA GLU A 191 16.14 7.61 -17.16
C GLU A 191 15.03 7.22 -16.19
N PHE A 192 14.93 5.92 -15.88
CA PHE A 192 13.94 5.43 -14.91
C PHE A 192 14.17 6.00 -13.50
N LEU A 193 15.41 5.96 -13.00
CA LEU A 193 15.75 6.50 -11.69
C LEU A 193 15.45 8.01 -11.58
N ASN A 194 15.73 8.78 -12.62
CA ASN A 194 15.44 10.22 -12.66
C ASN A 194 13.93 10.51 -12.53
N LEU A 195 13.08 9.71 -13.19
CA LEU A 195 11.63 9.85 -13.07
C LEU A 195 11.09 9.39 -11.71
N TRP A 196 11.80 8.47 -11.04
CA TRP A 196 11.35 7.83 -9.81
C TRP A 196 11.77 8.57 -8.53
N GLN A 197 12.91 9.28 -8.58
CA GLN A 197 13.53 9.94 -7.42
C GLN A 197 12.56 10.81 -6.63
N GLY A 198 11.73 11.63 -7.30
CA GLY A 198 10.81 12.56 -6.64
C GLY A 198 9.76 11.93 -5.73
N PHE A 199 9.65 10.59 -5.76
CA PHE A 199 8.71 9.79 -4.97
C PHE A 199 9.46 8.83 -4.02
N ASN A 200 10.59 9.25 -3.44
CA ASN A 200 11.42 8.44 -2.51
C ASN A 200 11.82 7.04 -3.02
N TYR A 201 11.84 6.83 -4.33
CA TYR A 201 11.99 5.50 -4.92
C TYR A 201 11.00 4.48 -4.34
N GLU A 202 9.74 4.89 -4.12
CA GLU A 202 8.69 4.02 -3.59
C GLU A 202 8.21 2.99 -4.62
N TYR A 203 8.05 1.75 -4.16
CA TYR A 203 7.53 0.64 -4.96
C TYR A 203 6.51 -0.18 -4.17
N LEU A 204 5.62 -0.83 -4.91
CA LEU A 204 4.66 -1.79 -4.42
C LEU A 204 4.82 -3.13 -5.15
N VAL A 205 4.96 -4.20 -4.37
CA VAL A 205 4.91 -5.58 -4.87
C VAL A 205 3.72 -6.31 -4.26
N LEU A 206 2.98 -7.01 -5.12
CA LEU A 206 1.98 -8.00 -4.74
C LEU A 206 2.64 -9.37 -4.62
N VAL A 207 2.59 -9.96 -3.43
CA VAL A 207 3.28 -11.21 -3.10
C VAL A 207 2.25 -12.30 -2.80
N PRO A 208 2.16 -13.37 -3.61
CA PRO A 208 1.42 -14.57 -3.24
C PRO A 208 1.92 -15.12 -1.90
N LYS A 209 1.03 -15.66 -1.07
CA LYS A 209 1.37 -16.09 0.31
C LYS A 209 2.52 -17.10 0.34
N GLU A 210 2.60 -17.99 -0.64
CA GLU A 210 3.66 -18.97 -0.81
C GLU A 210 5.03 -18.37 -1.15
N LYS A 211 5.07 -17.13 -1.64
CA LYS A 211 6.32 -16.37 -1.93
C LYS A 211 6.73 -15.43 -0.79
N GLN A 212 6.06 -15.45 0.37
CA GLN A 212 6.36 -14.55 1.49
C GLN A 212 7.84 -14.58 1.89
N ALA A 213 8.36 -15.76 2.24
CA ALA A 213 9.75 -15.89 2.71
C ALA A 213 10.77 -15.43 1.66
N LEU A 214 10.45 -15.58 0.37
CA LEU A 214 11.27 -15.10 -0.73
C LEU A 214 11.25 -13.58 -0.84
N ALA A 215 10.07 -12.97 -0.76
CA ALA A 215 9.93 -11.51 -0.77
C ALA A 215 10.64 -10.87 0.43
N GLU A 216 10.49 -11.41 1.63
CA GLU A 216 11.18 -10.91 2.83
C GLU A 216 12.70 -11.07 2.73
N SER A 217 13.19 -12.13 2.08
CA SER A 217 14.61 -12.30 1.77
C SER A 217 15.13 -11.26 0.77
N ILE A 218 14.32 -10.88 -0.23
CA ILE A 218 14.65 -9.80 -1.18
C ILE A 218 14.71 -8.46 -0.44
N LEU A 219 13.72 -8.18 0.41
CA LEU A 219 13.60 -6.92 1.16
C LEU A 219 14.68 -6.77 2.24
N ARG A 220 15.17 -7.87 2.81
CA ARG A 220 16.16 -7.87 3.89
C ARG A 220 15.69 -6.98 5.05
N GLU A 221 16.49 -5.99 5.42
CA GLU A 221 16.15 -5.04 6.48
C GLU A 221 14.95 -4.17 6.13
N SER A 222 14.74 -3.85 4.86
CA SER A 222 13.56 -3.11 4.38
C SER A 222 12.27 -3.93 4.47
N ASN A 223 12.30 -5.17 4.98
CA ASN A 223 11.08 -5.85 5.38
C ASN A 223 10.41 -5.10 6.55
N ASP A 224 11.20 -4.54 7.46
CA ASP A 224 10.72 -3.62 8.47
C ASP A 224 10.52 -2.22 7.85
N GLU A 225 9.33 -1.65 8.04
CA GLU A 225 8.95 -0.38 7.42
C GLU A 225 9.77 0.79 7.96
N LYS A 226 10.05 0.80 9.27
CA LYS A 226 10.88 1.85 9.87
C LYS A 226 12.30 1.80 9.32
N LYS A 227 12.90 0.60 9.24
CA LYS A 227 14.23 0.43 8.62
C LYS A 227 14.25 0.84 7.15
N ALA A 228 13.17 0.59 6.41
CA ALA A 228 13.07 1.05 5.03
C ALA A 228 13.09 2.59 4.92
N TRP A 229 12.39 3.29 5.82
CA TRP A 229 12.42 4.75 5.89
C TRP A 229 13.75 5.31 6.43
N GLU A 230 14.42 4.60 7.33
CA GLU A 230 15.80 4.92 7.75
C GLU A 230 16.75 4.86 6.55
N LYS A 231 16.68 3.78 5.73
CA LYS A 231 17.43 3.64 4.48
C LYS A 231 17.11 4.76 3.48
N ALA A 232 15.83 5.13 3.34
CA ALA A 232 15.40 6.20 2.43
C ALA A 232 15.96 7.56 2.83
N LEU A 233 15.93 7.86 4.13
CA LEU A 233 16.50 9.09 4.66
C LEU A 233 18.02 9.13 4.46
N GLU A 234 18.73 8.03 4.72
CA GLU A 234 20.18 7.95 4.49
C GLU A 234 20.53 8.15 3.01
N LEU A 235 19.80 7.49 2.11
CA LEU A 235 19.97 7.65 0.66
C LEU A 235 19.79 9.11 0.24
N ALA A 236 18.68 9.74 0.62
CA ALA A 236 18.39 11.12 0.26
C ALA A 236 19.42 12.10 0.87
N GLN A 237 19.91 11.85 2.08
CA GLN A 237 20.98 12.64 2.68
C GLN A 237 22.30 12.54 1.90
N LYS A 238 22.63 11.35 1.38
CA LYS A 238 23.79 11.15 0.52
C LYS A 238 23.61 11.88 -0.82
N GLU A 239 22.46 11.73 -1.47
CA GLU A 239 22.15 12.44 -2.71
C GLU A 239 22.23 13.96 -2.54
N LEU A 240 21.81 14.48 -1.38
CA LEU A 240 21.91 15.91 -1.08
C LEU A 240 23.36 16.39 -0.96
N GLN A 241 24.29 15.54 -0.53
CA GLN A 241 25.73 15.88 -0.53
C GLN A 241 26.28 15.99 -1.95
N GLU A 242 25.77 15.19 -2.88
CA GLU A 242 26.17 15.19 -4.28
C GLU A 242 25.52 16.36 -5.05
N ASN A 243 24.27 16.70 -4.73
CA ASN A 243 23.54 17.83 -5.31
C ASN A 243 22.77 18.64 -4.24
N PRO A 244 23.42 19.61 -3.56
CA PRO A 244 22.81 20.38 -2.48
C PRO A 244 21.61 21.23 -2.87
N ASP A 245 21.41 21.53 -4.17
CA ASP A 245 20.33 22.38 -4.67
C ASP A 245 19.09 21.58 -5.09
N ASP A 246 19.17 20.25 -5.15
CA ASP A 246 18.05 19.39 -5.53
C ASP A 246 16.84 19.58 -4.60
N ILE A 247 15.72 20.00 -5.18
CA ILE A 247 14.48 20.28 -4.45
C ILE A 247 13.73 19.00 -4.09
N PHE A 248 13.79 17.97 -4.94
CA PHE A 248 13.10 16.70 -4.73
C PHE A 248 13.84 15.87 -3.67
N THR A 249 15.17 15.92 -3.67
CA THR A 249 15.96 15.29 -2.61
C THR A 249 15.65 15.89 -1.23
N LYS A 250 15.54 17.22 -1.10
CA LYS A 250 15.09 17.84 0.15
C LYS A 250 13.66 17.44 0.51
N PHE A 251 12.75 17.38 -0.45
CA PHE A 251 11.40 16.92 -0.22
C PHE A 251 11.34 15.46 0.27
N ASN A 252 12.15 14.58 -0.32
CA ASN A 252 12.33 13.20 0.10
C ASN A 252 12.80 13.11 1.56
N ILE A 253 13.78 13.93 1.97
CA ILE A 253 14.23 14.02 3.37
C ILE A 253 13.08 14.42 4.30
N SER A 254 12.28 15.43 3.92
CA SER A 254 11.09 15.83 4.68
C SER A 254 10.12 14.66 4.88
N VAL A 255 9.80 13.95 3.81
CA VAL A 255 8.91 12.77 3.83
C VAL A 255 9.51 11.66 4.71
N GLY A 256 10.81 11.38 4.58
CA GLY A 256 11.52 10.43 5.44
C GLY A 256 11.42 10.78 6.93
N TYR A 257 11.64 12.04 7.29
CA TYR A 257 11.45 12.49 8.68
C TYR A 257 10.02 12.31 9.18
N TYR A 258 9.00 12.54 8.34
CA TYR A 258 7.61 12.30 8.71
C TYR A 258 7.37 10.83 9.09
N TYR A 259 7.79 9.89 8.24
CA TYR A 259 7.60 8.45 8.51
C TYR A 259 8.43 7.94 9.70
N LEU A 260 9.53 8.62 10.04
CA LEU A 260 10.33 8.35 11.24
C LEU A 260 9.83 9.07 12.49
N GLY A 261 8.77 9.88 12.37
CA GLY A 261 8.11 10.57 13.49
C GLY A 261 8.77 11.89 13.93
N ASP A 262 9.80 12.36 13.21
CA ASP A 262 10.42 13.67 13.46
C ASP A 262 9.69 14.76 12.67
N TYR A 263 8.45 15.04 13.10
CA TYR A 263 7.56 15.96 12.39
C TYR A 263 8.11 17.39 12.33
N GLN A 264 8.90 17.79 13.33
CA GLN A 264 9.50 19.13 13.36
C GLN A 264 10.57 19.28 12.27
N LYS A 265 11.48 18.31 12.12
CA LYS A 265 12.43 18.32 10.99
C LYS A 265 11.74 18.17 9.64
N ALA A 266 10.67 17.37 9.57
CA ALA A 266 9.90 17.23 8.33
C ALA A 266 9.42 18.60 7.81
N VAL A 267 8.76 19.40 8.66
CA VAL A 267 8.28 20.72 8.25
C VAL A 267 9.41 21.72 8.00
N GLU A 268 10.49 21.71 8.80
CA GLU A 268 11.64 22.60 8.60
C GLU A 268 12.30 22.38 7.23
N ILE A 269 12.48 21.12 6.82
CA ILE A 269 13.05 20.79 5.52
C ILE A 269 12.07 21.10 4.38
N PHE A 270 10.78 20.80 4.55
CA PHE A 270 9.74 21.14 3.58
C PHE A 270 9.68 22.64 3.30
N GLU A 271 9.75 23.47 4.34
CA GLU A 271 9.71 24.94 4.24
C GLU A 271 10.86 25.52 3.37
N LEU A 272 11.97 24.79 3.18
CA LEU A 272 13.07 25.20 2.29
C LEU A 272 12.75 25.07 0.79
N VAL A 273 11.73 24.29 0.45
CA VAL A 273 11.37 23.94 -0.93
C VAL A 273 9.89 24.17 -1.27
N GLU A 274 9.04 24.52 -0.29
CA GLU A 274 7.59 24.69 -0.44
C GLU A 274 7.20 25.56 -1.66
N ASP A 275 7.93 26.64 -1.90
CA ASP A 275 7.70 27.60 -2.99
C ASP A 275 8.29 27.18 -4.34
N LYS A 276 9.15 26.14 -4.36
CA LYS A 276 9.85 25.63 -5.54
C LYS A 276 9.26 24.33 -6.07
N LEU A 277 8.52 23.60 -5.25
CA LEU A 277 7.91 22.34 -5.65
C LEU A 277 6.82 22.56 -6.72
N PRO A 278 6.64 21.60 -7.63
CA PRO A 278 5.49 21.63 -8.53
C PRO A 278 4.19 21.70 -7.74
N PHE A 279 3.22 22.48 -8.22
CA PHE A 279 2.01 22.72 -7.43
C PHE A 279 1.17 21.46 -7.16
N ARG A 280 1.34 20.42 -7.97
CA ARG A 280 0.72 19.09 -7.81
C ARG A 280 1.48 18.17 -6.86
N MET A 281 2.65 18.55 -6.34
CA MET A 281 3.45 17.67 -5.47
C MET A 281 2.62 17.15 -4.28
N LEU A 282 1.90 18.06 -3.62
CA LEU A 282 1.02 17.72 -2.49
C LEU A 282 -0.30 17.07 -2.90
N TRP A 283 -0.56 16.84 -4.20
CA TRP A 283 -1.64 15.95 -4.64
C TRP A 283 -1.25 14.48 -4.54
N TYR A 284 0.05 14.21 -4.43
CA TYR A 284 0.61 12.87 -4.43
C TYR A 284 1.21 12.48 -3.08
N GLN A 285 1.83 13.45 -2.39
CA GLN A 285 2.52 13.25 -1.12
C GLN A 285 2.10 14.33 -0.13
N ILE A 286 1.24 13.97 0.83
CA ILE A 286 0.62 14.90 1.81
C ILE A 286 1.33 14.92 3.16
N GLU A 287 2.46 14.22 3.30
CA GLU A 287 3.21 14.08 4.53
C GLU A 287 3.54 15.42 5.22
N PRO A 288 3.89 16.52 4.50
CA PRO A 288 4.06 17.81 5.15
C PRO A 288 2.79 18.34 5.82
N ILE A 289 1.62 18.15 5.20
CA ILE A 289 0.31 18.56 5.77
C ILE A 289 0.05 17.76 7.06
N LEU A 290 0.30 16.46 7.01
CA LEU A 290 0.16 15.57 8.18
C LEU A 290 1.16 15.94 9.28
N ALA A 291 2.40 16.29 8.94
CA ALA A 291 3.39 16.77 9.90
C ALA A 291 2.93 18.07 10.60
N TYR A 292 2.42 19.05 9.85
CA TYR A 292 1.82 20.25 10.44
C TYR A 292 0.64 19.94 11.36
N GLN A 293 -0.23 18.98 10.99
CA GLN A 293 -1.33 18.51 11.83
C GLN A 293 -0.81 17.93 13.16
N LYS A 294 0.20 17.05 13.11
CA LYS A 294 0.82 16.44 14.31
C LYS A 294 1.46 17.48 15.24
N LEU A 295 2.03 18.54 14.66
CA LEU A 295 2.60 19.67 15.41
C LEU A 295 1.55 20.71 15.85
N LYS A 296 0.27 20.49 15.54
CA LYS A 296 -0.83 21.43 15.80
C LYS A 296 -0.65 22.81 15.15
N LYS A 297 0.13 22.88 14.08
CA LYS A 297 0.31 24.09 13.24
C LYS A 297 -0.88 24.20 12.27
N TYR A 298 -2.10 24.31 12.82
CA TYR A 298 -3.34 24.18 12.06
C TYR A 298 -3.52 25.24 10.98
N ASP A 299 -3.03 26.46 11.19
CA ASP A 299 -3.12 27.53 10.18
C ASP A 299 -2.38 27.15 8.88
N LYS A 300 -1.23 26.47 9.00
CA LYS A 300 -0.50 25.92 7.84
C LYS A 300 -1.28 24.80 7.15
N VAL A 301 -1.93 23.93 7.93
CA VAL A 301 -2.80 22.87 7.38
C VAL A 301 -3.95 23.48 6.58
N PHE A 302 -4.68 24.45 7.14
CA PHE A 302 -5.78 25.12 6.44
C PHE A 302 -5.29 25.88 5.20
N THR A 303 -4.16 26.58 5.28
CA THR A 303 -3.58 27.28 4.13
C THR A 303 -3.25 26.32 2.97
N LEU A 304 -2.57 25.21 3.25
CA LEU A 304 -2.20 24.24 2.22
C LEU A 304 -3.42 23.51 1.66
N THR A 305 -4.36 23.10 2.53
CA THR A 305 -5.57 22.41 2.10
C THR A 305 -6.49 23.33 1.29
N ASP A 306 -6.64 24.60 1.66
CA ASP A 306 -7.41 25.58 0.87
C ASP A 306 -6.77 25.82 -0.50
N LYS A 307 -5.43 25.90 -0.58
CA LYS A 307 -4.71 26.00 -1.86
C LYS A 307 -4.99 24.79 -2.76
N ILE A 308 -4.99 23.57 -2.22
CA ILE A 308 -5.21 22.35 -3.01
C ILE A 308 -6.68 22.22 -3.43
N LEU A 309 -7.60 22.33 -2.48
CA LEU A 309 -9.05 22.18 -2.71
C LEU A 309 -9.62 23.31 -3.57
N GLY A 310 -9.03 24.51 -3.49
CA GLY A 310 -9.38 25.67 -4.31
C GLY A 310 -8.75 25.64 -5.71
N ASN A 311 -7.73 24.80 -5.95
CA ASN A 311 -6.99 24.75 -7.21
C ASN A 311 -7.08 23.36 -7.86
N HIS A 312 -8.15 23.14 -8.64
CA HIS A 312 -8.38 21.95 -9.47
C HIS A 312 -8.49 20.58 -8.76
N ASN A 313 -8.23 20.46 -7.46
CA ASN A 313 -8.31 19.19 -6.71
C ASN A 313 -9.33 19.25 -5.56
N ARG A 314 -10.54 19.72 -5.88
CA ARG A 314 -11.64 19.86 -4.90
C ARG A 314 -12.12 18.53 -4.35
N ALA A 315 -11.99 17.43 -5.08
CA ALA A 315 -12.47 16.13 -4.66
C ALA A 315 -11.46 15.35 -3.77
N PHE A 316 -10.42 16.01 -3.26
CA PHE A 316 -9.42 15.37 -2.40
C PHE A 316 -9.99 15.13 -0.99
N SER A 317 -10.59 13.95 -0.80
CA SER A 317 -11.40 13.59 0.37
C SER A 317 -10.62 13.62 1.70
N GLU A 318 -9.37 13.21 1.68
CA GLU A 318 -8.45 13.09 2.80
C GLU A 318 -8.18 14.45 3.45
N LEU A 319 -8.15 15.52 2.66
CA LEU A 319 -7.92 16.88 3.18
C LEU A 319 -9.12 17.37 3.99
N TYR A 320 -10.34 17.01 3.58
CA TYR A 320 -11.54 17.30 4.37
C TYR A 320 -11.57 16.49 5.68
N GLN A 321 -11.16 15.22 5.65
CA GLN A 321 -11.00 14.41 6.85
C GLN A 321 -10.03 15.07 7.85
N ILE A 322 -8.85 15.48 7.39
CA ILE A 322 -7.84 16.17 8.21
C ILE A 322 -8.40 17.47 8.82
N ARG A 323 -9.10 18.29 8.03
CA ARG A 323 -9.73 19.53 8.50
C ARG A 323 -10.80 19.25 9.55
N GLY A 324 -11.61 18.21 9.36
CA GLY A 324 -12.65 17.80 10.31
C GLY A 324 -12.07 17.36 11.65
N GLU A 325 -11.00 16.56 11.63
CA GLU A 325 -10.27 16.14 12.84
C GLU A 325 -9.72 17.34 13.63
N ILE A 326 -9.15 18.32 12.92
CA ILE A 326 -8.66 19.56 13.54
C ILE A 326 -9.82 20.33 14.20
N TYR A 327 -10.97 20.46 13.52
CA TYR A 327 -12.12 21.15 14.11
C TYR A 327 -12.71 20.41 15.32
N LEU A 328 -12.70 19.07 15.35
CA LEU A 328 -13.07 18.32 16.54
C LEU A 328 -12.14 18.62 17.71
N GLU A 329 -10.83 18.63 17.48
CA GLU A 329 -9.85 18.93 18.52
C GLU A 329 -10.00 20.36 19.06
N GLN A 330 -10.42 21.30 18.22
CA GLN A 330 -10.73 22.67 18.60
C GLN A 330 -12.10 22.84 19.28
N GLY A 331 -12.88 21.77 19.47
CA GLY A 331 -14.22 21.84 20.05
C GLY A 331 -15.27 22.49 19.15
N LYS A 332 -15.12 22.39 17.83
CA LYS A 332 -16.02 22.96 16.81
C LYS A 332 -16.75 21.85 16.02
N PRO A 333 -17.66 21.10 16.66
CA PRO A 333 -18.27 19.90 16.08
C PRO A 333 -19.09 20.18 14.81
N ASP A 334 -19.75 21.33 14.71
CA ASP A 334 -20.54 21.68 13.52
C ASP A 334 -19.65 21.88 12.29
N LEU A 335 -18.49 22.52 12.46
CA LEU A 335 -17.52 22.67 11.38
C LEU A 335 -16.88 21.33 11.01
N ALA A 336 -16.55 20.51 12.01
CA ALA A 336 -16.02 19.18 11.77
C ALA A 336 -16.98 18.31 10.96
N LYS A 337 -18.26 18.32 11.34
CA LYS A 337 -19.32 17.61 10.62
C LYS A 337 -19.40 18.05 9.17
N ALA A 338 -19.36 19.36 8.90
CA ALA A 338 -19.41 19.88 7.55
C ALA A 338 -18.20 19.42 6.69
N GLU A 339 -17.02 19.27 7.28
CA GLU A 339 -15.85 18.73 6.58
C GLU A 339 -15.97 17.21 6.35
N PHE A 340 -16.40 16.43 7.35
CA PHE A 340 -16.61 14.99 7.16
C PHE A 340 -17.71 14.68 6.14
N GLU A 341 -18.76 15.50 6.04
CA GLU A 341 -19.78 15.37 5.00
C GLU A 341 -19.20 15.56 3.59
N LYS A 342 -18.21 16.47 3.43
CA LYS A 342 -17.48 16.62 2.15
C LYS A 342 -16.54 15.46 1.89
N ALA A 343 -15.81 14.99 2.90
CA ALA A 343 -14.95 13.81 2.78
C ALA A 343 -15.77 12.61 2.27
N ARG A 344 -16.94 12.37 2.87
CA ARG A 344 -17.90 11.34 2.44
C ARG A 344 -18.45 11.58 1.03
N LEU A 345 -18.84 12.80 0.71
CA LEU A 345 -19.35 13.14 -0.64
C LEU A 345 -18.37 12.71 -1.74
N TYR A 346 -17.08 12.93 -1.51
CA TYR A 346 -16.03 12.58 -2.47
C TYR A 346 -15.54 11.14 -2.34
N ASN A 347 -15.70 10.49 -1.19
CA ASN A 347 -15.27 9.12 -0.98
C ASN A 347 -16.15 8.35 0.02
N GLU A 348 -17.31 7.88 -0.45
CA GLU A 348 -18.25 7.09 0.35
C GLU A 348 -17.67 5.74 0.79
N THR A 349 -16.68 5.21 0.05
CA THR A 349 -16.06 3.90 0.34
C THR A 349 -15.13 3.98 1.55
N ASN A 350 -14.34 5.04 1.66
CA ASN A 350 -13.42 5.24 2.79
C ASN A 350 -14.11 5.85 4.02
N PHE A 351 -15.25 6.53 3.87
CA PHE A 351 -15.97 7.20 4.95
C PHE A 351 -17.46 6.75 5.04
N PRO A 352 -17.74 5.53 5.54
CA PRO A 352 -19.10 4.99 5.67
C PRO A 352 -19.92 5.68 6.80
N ILE A 353 -21.24 5.44 6.81
CA ILE A 353 -22.23 6.00 7.76
C ILE A 353 -22.01 5.54 9.20
#